data_AF-A0A941DRB1-F1
#
_entry.id   AF-A0A941DRB1-F1
#
_cell.length_a   1.000
_cell.length_b   1.000
_cell.length_c   1.000
_cell.angle_alpha   90.00
_cell.angle_beta   90.00
_cell.angle_gamma   90.00
#
_symmetry.space_group_name_H-M   'P 1'
#
loop_
_entity.id
_entity.type
_entity.pdbx_description
1 polymer ?
#
loop_
_entity_poly.entity_id
_entity_poly.type
_entity_poly.pdbx_seq_one_letter_code
_entity_poly.pdbx_strand_id
1 'polypeptide(L)'
;LQQARAIQPHLQIVVIAGNHDSPGRLESALPLLEQFNTHVIGFVPRLQDGSIDLDKLILPLRDRHGVTRAFALALPFLRQSDVPRVEDAADPYMAGIGLLYQQVQQRALELRTEDQAIVALGHCHLIGGQVSAASERSIVIGGS
;
A
#
# COMPACT_ATOMS: atom_id res chain seq x y z
N LEU A 1 20.07 3.27 0.85
CA LEU A 1 19.66 2.93 -0.53
C LEU A 1 20.86 2.72 -1.47
N GLN A 2 21.75 3.70 -1.60
CA GLN A 2 22.93 3.59 -2.49
C GLN A 2 23.83 2.38 -2.19
N GLN A 3 24.19 2.13 -0.92
CA GLN A 3 25.00 0.97 -0.54
C GLN A 3 24.30 -0.37 -0.81
N ALA A 4 23.00 -0.46 -0.56
CA ALA A 4 22.21 -1.65 -0.85
C ALA A 4 22.18 -1.96 -2.36
N ARG A 5 22.05 -0.93 -3.20
CA ARG A 5 22.13 -1.09 -4.66
C ARG A 5 23.52 -1.41 -5.17
N ALA A 6 24.57 -0.90 -4.53
CA ALA A 6 25.94 -1.27 -4.89
C ALA A 6 26.18 -2.79 -4.71
N ILE A 7 25.54 -3.40 -3.70
CA ILE A 7 25.62 -4.84 -3.42
C ILE A 7 24.61 -5.63 -4.27
N GLN A 8 23.40 -5.11 -4.46
CA GLN A 8 22.32 -5.72 -5.24
C GLN A 8 21.71 -4.70 -6.23
N PRO A 9 22.27 -4.57 -7.44
CA PRO A 9 21.86 -3.55 -8.41
C PRO A 9 20.39 -3.62 -8.84
N HIS A 10 19.81 -4.82 -8.77
CA HIS A 10 18.45 -5.14 -9.19
C HIS A 10 17.43 -5.11 -8.03
N LEU A 11 17.84 -4.71 -6.83
CA LEU A 11 16.94 -4.65 -5.67
C LEU A 11 15.77 -3.71 -5.99
N GLN A 12 14.55 -4.24 -5.90
CA GLN A 12 13.33 -3.44 -5.87
C GLN A 12 12.95 -3.15 -4.43
N ILE A 13 12.51 -1.93 -4.17
CA ILE A 13 12.07 -1.51 -2.85
C ILE A 13 10.64 -0.99 -2.99
N VAL A 14 9.74 -1.52 -2.18
CA VAL A 14 8.35 -1.04 -2.10
C VAL A 14 8.16 -0.41 -0.74
N VAL A 15 7.67 0.83 -0.73
CA VAL A 15 7.39 1.61 0.47
C VAL A 15 5.92 1.99 0.46
N ILE A 16 5.24 1.72 1.58
CA ILE A 16 3.88 2.20 1.83
C ILE A 16 3.93 3.17 3.01
N ALA A 17 3.15 4.25 2.97
CA ALA A 17 3.05 5.17 4.11
C ALA A 17 2.28 4.54 5.27
N GLY A 18 2.80 4.70 6.49
CA GLY A 18 2.08 4.40 7.73
C GLY A 18 1.25 5.59 8.22
N ASN A 19 0.59 5.41 9.39
CA ASN A 19 -0.25 6.44 10.01
C ASN A 19 0.54 7.65 10.55
N HIS A 20 1.84 7.52 10.75
CA HIS A 20 2.74 8.59 11.22
C HIS A 20 3.47 9.31 10.09
N ASP A 21 3.42 8.77 8.88
CA ASP A 21 4.08 9.37 7.73
C ASP A 21 3.26 10.53 7.19
N SER A 22 3.94 11.47 6.55
CA SER A 22 3.30 12.50 5.74
C SER A 22 3.30 12.03 4.29
N PRO A 23 2.15 11.64 3.71
CA PRO A 23 2.07 11.16 2.33
C PRO A 23 2.70 12.14 1.34
N GLY A 24 2.38 13.43 1.46
CA GLY A 24 2.92 14.46 0.56
C GLY A 24 4.44 14.61 0.65
N ARG A 25 5.03 14.47 1.84
CA ARG A 25 6.50 14.50 1.97
C ARG A 25 7.13 13.23 1.40
N LEU A 26 6.53 12.07 1.66
CA LEU A 26 7.02 10.79 1.15
C LEU A 26 6.98 10.75 -0.38
N GLU A 27 5.89 11.22 -1.00
CA GLU A 27 5.76 11.27 -2.45
C GLU A 27 6.59 12.39 -3.09
N SER A 28 6.86 13.50 -2.40
CA SER A 28 7.78 14.52 -2.92
C SER A 28 9.20 14.01 -3.18
N ALA A 29 9.59 12.92 -2.51
CA ALA A 29 10.88 12.26 -2.71
C ALA A 29 10.89 11.25 -3.87
N LEU A 30 9.74 10.94 -4.50
CA LEU A 30 9.62 9.95 -5.59
C LEU A 30 10.65 10.15 -6.71
N PRO A 31 10.84 11.36 -7.29
CA PRO A 31 11.77 11.52 -8.41
C PRO A 31 13.22 11.15 -8.08
N LEU A 32 13.59 11.24 -6.80
CA LEU A 32 14.89 10.79 -6.32
C LEU A 32 14.90 9.28 -6.07
N LEU A 33 13.84 8.75 -5.46
CA LEU A 33 13.73 7.34 -5.07
C LEU A 33 13.58 6.39 -6.27
N GLU A 34 12.91 6.82 -7.34
CA GLU A 34 12.75 6.06 -8.58
C GLU A 34 14.10 5.71 -9.22
N GLN A 35 15.10 6.59 -9.09
CA GLN A 35 16.47 6.33 -9.54
C GLN A 35 17.12 5.13 -8.83
N PHE A 36 16.57 4.73 -7.67
CA PHE A 36 16.98 3.59 -6.88
C PHE A 36 16.01 2.41 -6.95
N ASN A 37 15.19 2.31 -8.02
CA ASN A 37 14.24 1.21 -8.22
C ASN A 37 13.29 1.05 -7.02
N THR A 38 12.92 2.19 -6.44
CA THR A 38 12.05 2.29 -5.27
C THR A 38 10.68 2.81 -5.71
N HIS A 39 9.64 2.09 -5.33
CA HIS A 39 8.25 2.46 -5.52
C HIS A 39 7.67 2.91 -4.18
N VAL A 40 6.92 4.01 -4.19
CA VAL A 40 6.32 4.58 -3.00
C VAL A 40 4.83 4.77 -3.25
N ILE A 41 3.99 4.28 -2.33
CA ILE A 41 2.57 4.59 -2.26
C ILE A 41 2.32 5.35 -0.97
N GLY A 42 2.15 6.68 -1.08
CA GLY A 42 1.90 7.55 0.07
C GLY A 42 0.41 7.71 0.37
N PHE A 43 -0.42 7.74 -0.67
CA PHE A 43 -1.88 7.87 -0.56
C PHE A 43 -2.59 6.87 -1.47
N VAL A 44 -3.90 6.66 -1.24
CA VAL A 44 -4.71 5.86 -2.16
C VAL A 44 -4.91 6.65 -3.46
N PRO A 45 -4.38 6.16 -4.60
CA PRO A 45 -4.40 6.88 -5.85
C PRO A 45 -5.83 6.96 -6.41
N ARG A 46 -6.13 8.07 -7.08
CA ARG A 46 -7.44 8.36 -7.64
C ARG A 46 -7.35 8.63 -9.14
N LEU A 47 -8.38 8.19 -9.87
CA LEU A 47 -8.62 8.53 -11.26
C LEU A 47 -9.24 9.94 -11.37
N GLN A 48 -9.35 10.47 -12.58
CA GLN A 48 -9.90 11.82 -12.82
C GLN A 48 -11.37 11.97 -12.38
N ASP A 49 -12.12 10.87 -12.38
CA ASP A 49 -13.51 10.80 -11.92
C ASP A 49 -13.64 10.64 -10.40
N GLY A 50 -12.53 10.59 -9.66
CA GLY A 50 -12.50 10.41 -8.21
C GLY A 50 -12.60 8.96 -7.73
N SER A 51 -12.75 7.99 -8.64
CA SER A 51 -12.68 6.56 -8.29
C SER A 51 -11.25 6.15 -7.92
N ILE A 52 -11.10 5.02 -7.22
CA ILE A 52 -9.79 4.50 -6.81
C ILE A 52 -9.08 3.89 -8.01
N ASP A 53 -7.82 4.29 -8.24
CA ASP A 53 -6.96 3.72 -9.26
C ASP A 53 -6.33 2.42 -8.73
N LEU A 54 -7.04 1.29 -8.92
CA LEU A 54 -6.59 -0.01 -8.41
C LEU A 54 -5.26 -0.46 -9.02
N ASP A 55 -5.00 -0.12 -10.29
CA ASP A 55 -3.80 -0.54 -11.00
C ASP A 55 -2.53 0.07 -10.39
N LYS A 56 -2.62 1.31 -9.89
CA LYS A 56 -1.51 1.95 -9.17
C LYS A 56 -1.22 1.38 -7.78
N LEU A 57 -2.16 0.61 -7.20
CA LEU A 57 -1.94 -0.13 -5.96
C LEU A 57 -1.28 -1.50 -6.20
N ILE A 58 -1.11 -1.92 -7.45
CA ILE A 58 -0.58 -3.24 -7.82
C ILE A 58 0.79 -3.06 -8.48
N LEU A 59 1.84 -3.41 -7.75
CA LEU A 59 3.22 -3.21 -8.21
C LEU A 59 3.85 -4.52 -8.69
N PRO A 60 4.35 -4.61 -9.94
CA PRO A 60 5.03 -5.79 -10.42
C PRO A 60 6.41 -5.96 -9.75
N LEU A 61 6.63 -7.12 -9.15
CA LEU A 61 7.91 -7.54 -8.60
C LEU A 61 8.63 -8.40 -9.64
N ARG A 62 9.80 -7.92 -10.08
CA ARG A 62 10.58 -8.42 -11.20
C ARG A 62 11.88 -9.05 -10.70
N ASP A 63 12.29 -10.12 -11.39
CA ASP A 63 13.62 -10.68 -11.19
C ASP A 63 14.72 -9.81 -11.84
N ARG A 64 15.98 -10.23 -11.69
CA ARG A 64 17.15 -9.53 -12.27
C ARG A 64 17.12 -9.43 -13.80
N HIS A 65 16.29 -10.23 -14.47
CA HIS A 65 16.11 -10.21 -15.92
C HIS A 65 14.92 -9.31 -16.34
N GLY A 66 14.27 -8.66 -15.38
CA GLY A 66 13.12 -7.79 -15.62
C GLY A 66 11.79 -8.55 -15.78
N VAL A 67 11.78 -9.86 -15.55
CA VAL A 67 10.57 -10.68 -15.67
C VAL A 67 9.76 -10.57 -14.38
N THR A 68 8.48 -10.20 -14.48
CA THR A 68 7.56 -10.19 -13.34
C THR A 68 7.39 -11.61 -12.79
N ARG A 69 7.72 -11.80 -11.51
CA ARG A 69 7.57 -13.06 -10.76
C ARG A 69 6.48 -13.01 -9.70
N ALA A 70 6.09 -11.80 -9.28
CA ALA A 70 5.03 -11.60 -8.31
C ALA A 70 4.42 -10.21 -8.46
N PHE A 71 3.33 -9.96 -7.75
CA PHE A 71 2.73 -8.64 -7.58
C PHE A 71 2.65 -8.28 -6.10
N ALA A 72 2.99 -7.04 -5.76
CA ALA A 72 2.73 -6.48 -4.45
C ALA A 72 1.44 -5.66 -4.48
N LEU A 73 0.50 -5.97 -3.60
CA LEU A 73 -0.63 -5.08 -3.30
C LEU A 73 -0.13 -4.07 -2.27
N ALA A 74 0.16 -2.84 -2.71
CA ALA A 74 0.83 -1.84 -1.90
C ALA A 74 -0.19 -0.85 -1.30
N LEU A 75 -0.96 -1.29 -0.31
CA LEU A 75 -1.95 -0.43 0.34
C LEU A 75 -1.29 0.36 1.49
N PRO A 76 -1.32 1.71 1.48
CA PRO A 76 -0.83 2.52 2.59
C PRO A 76 -1.78 2.42 3.78
N PHE A 77 -1.47 3.14 4.86
CA PHE A 77 -2.44 3.38 5.92
C PHE A 77 -3.71 4.02 5.33
N LEU A 78 -4.81 3.27 5.41
CA LEU A 78 -6.10 3.69 4.86
C LEU A 78 -6.82 4.59 5.86
N ARG A 79 -7.41 5.68 5.40
CA ARG A 79 -8.33 6.52 6.17
C ARG A 79 -9.76 6.28 5.70
N GLN A 80 -10.74 6.79 6.44
CA GLN A 80 -12.15 6.69 6.06
C GLN A 80 -12.46 7.25 4.66
N SER A 81 -11.76 8.32 4.24
CA SER A 81 -11.89 8.89 2.90
C SER A 81 -11.28 8.03 1.78
N ASP A 82 -10.42 7.08 2.13
CA ASP A 82 -9.59 6.34 1.19
C ASP A 82 -10.23 5.02 0.77
N VAL A 83 -11.28 4.59 1.48
CA VAL A 83 -11.95 3.32 1.24
C VAL A 83 -13.32 3.51 0.58
N PRO A 84 -13.79 2.53 -0.21
CA PRO A 84 -15.17 2.52 -0.70
C PRO A 84 -16.17 2.57 0.47
N ARG A 85 -17.28 3.30 0.26
CA ARG A 85 -18.37 3.34 1.23
C ARG A 85 -19.21 2.07 1.10
N VAL A 86 -19.41 1.36 2.21
CA VAL A 86 -20.33 0.22 2.29
C VAL A 86 -21.53 0.66 3.12
N GLU A 87 -22.68 0.83 2.48
CA GLU A 87 -23.93 1.16 3.15
C GLU A 87 -24.44 -0.04 3.97
N ASP A 88 -25.22 0.22 5.01
CA ASP A 88 -25.84 -0.79 5.90
C ASP A 88 -24.90 -1.74 6.64
N ALA A 89 -23.58 -1.53 6.57
CA ALA A 89 -22.61 -2.24 7.40
C ALA A 89 -22.61 -1.70 8.84
N ALA A 90 -22.45 -2.60 9.82
CA ALA A 90 -22.30 -2.22 11.23
C ALA A 90 -21.06 -1.33 11.48
N ASP A 91 -19.99 -1.58 10.72
CA ASP A 91 -18.81 -0.72 10.64
C ASP A 91 -18.47 -0.47 9.16
N PRO A 92 -18.98 0.63 8.57
CA PRO A 92 -18.74 0.97 7.16
C PRO A 92 -17.27 1.16 6.81
N TYR A 93 -16.44 1.58 7.77
CA TYR A 93 -15.03 1.80 7.53
C TYR A 93 -14.27 0.48 7.41
N MET A 94 -14.49 -0.44 8.36
CA MET A 94 -13.90 -1.78 8.29
C MET A 94 -14.41 -2.57 7.08
N ALA A 95 -15.70 -2.45 6.75
CA ALA A 95 -16.26 -3.03 5.54
C ALA A 95 -15.63 -2.44 4.27
N GLY A 96 -15.39 -1.13 4.24
CA GLY A 96 -14.70 -0.45 3.16
C GLY A 96 -13.26 -0.92 2.97
N ILE A 97 -12.51 -1.11 4.05
CA ILE A 97 -11.16 -1.70 4.00
C ILE A 97 -11.22 -3.08 3.35
N GLY A 98 -12.09 -3.96 3.83
CA GLY A 98 -12.24 -5.31 3.28
C GLY A 98 -12.59 -5.30 1.79
N LEU A 99 -13.53 -4.44 1.40
CA LEU A 99 -13.93 -4.27 0.00
C LEU A 99 -12.77 -3.77 -0.88
N LEU A 100 -11.96 -2.81 -0.40
CA LEU A 100 -10.80 -2.33 -1.14
C LEU A 100 -9.76 -3.44 -1.35
N TYR A 101 -9.40 -4.19 -0.31
CA TYR A 101 -8.48 -5.32 -0.43
C TYR A 101 -9.00 -6.37 -1.41
N GLN A 102 -10.31 -6.68 -1.36
CA GLN A 102 -10.94 -7.62 -2.30
C GLN A 102 -10.87 -7.13 -3.74
N GLN A 103 -11.16 -5.84 -3.99
CA GLN A 103 -11.09 -5.25 -5.33
C GLN A 103 -9.66 -5.27 -5.89
N VAL A 104 -8.67 -4.86 -5.09
CA VAL A 104 -7.26 -4.86 -5.49
C VAL A 104 -6.75 -6.30 -5.72
N GLN A 105 -7.12 -7.24 -4.84
CA GLN A 105 -6.78 -8.65 -5.01
C GLN A 105 -7.37 -9.21 -6.30
N GLN A 106 -8.67 -8.99 -6.54
CA GLN A 106 -9.34 -9.47 -7.74
C GLN A 106 -8.66 -8.93 -9.01
N ARG A 107 -8.33 -7.64 -9.01
CA ARG A 107 -7.60 -7.03 -10.12
C ARG A 107 -6.21 -7.64 -10.31
N ALA A 108 -5.47 -7.91 -9.24
CA ALA A 108 -4.17 -8.58 -9.34
C ALA A 108 -4.27 -10.04 -9.82
N LEU A 109 -5.36 -10.74 -9.49
CA LEU A 109 -5.64 -12.08 -10.00
C LEU A 109 -5.87 -12.07 -11.53
N GLU A 110 -6.48 -11.01 -12.08
CA GLU A 110 -6.64 -10.83 -13.53
C GLU A 110 -5.31 -10.54 -14.24
N LEU A 111 -4.38 -9.86 -13.57
CA LEU A 111 -3.08 -9.47 -14.13
C LEU A 111 -2.04 -10.59 -14.07
N ARG A 112 -2.15 -11.52 -13.11
CA ARG A 112 -1.14 -12.55 -12.87
C ARG A 112 -1.32 -13.80 -13.74
N THR A 113 -0.23 -14.50 -13.98
CA THR A 113 -0.25 -15.90 -14.39
C THR A 113 -0.23 -16.84 -13.17
N GLU A 114 -0.50 -18.12 -13.38
CA GLU A 114 -0.55 -19.12 -12.30
C GLU A 114 0.74 -19.19 -11.47
N ASP A 115 1.90 -19.05 -12.13
CA ASP A 115 3.24 -19.10 -11.52
C ASP A 115 3.64 -17.81 -10.79
N GLN A 116 2.84 -16.75 -10.85
CA GLN A 116 3.13 -15.48 -10.21
C GLN A 116 2.43 -15.38 -8.85
N ALA A 117 3.21 -15.09 -7.81
CA ALA A 117 2.69 -14.90 -6.46
C ALA A 117 2.05 -13.50 -6.28
N ILE A 118 1.17 -13.38 -5.29
CA ILE A 118 0.68 -12.08 -4.80
C ILE A 118 1.13 -11.92 -3.34
N VAL A 119 1.69 -10.75 -3.03
CA VAL A 119 2.06 -10.35 -1.67
C VAL A 119 1.26 -9.11 -1.30
N ALA A 120 0.46 -9.19 -0.24
CA ALA A 120 -0.28 -8.02 0.24
C ALA A 120 0.54 -7.27 1.30
N LEU A 121 0.60 -5.95 1.17
CA LEU A 121 1.18 -5.02 2.13
C LEU A 121 0.06 -4.15 2.70
N GLY A 122 0.19 -3.81 3.97
CA GLY A 122 -0.74 -2.93 4.66
C GLY A 122 -0.15 -2.41 5.96
N HIS A 123 -0.57 -1.22 6.37
CA HIS A 123 -0.25 -0.66 7.69
C HIS A 123 -1.55 -0.60 8.51
N CYS A 124 -1.75 -1.57 9.41
CA CYS A 124 -2.98 -1.69 10.19
C CYS A 124 -2.72 -2.33 11.56
N HIS A 125 -3.64 -2.11 12.49
CA HIS A 125 -3.69 -2.87 13.75
C HIS A 125 -4.53 -4.13 13.50
N LEU A 126 -3.97 -5.28 13.85
CA LEU A 126 -4.66 -6.57 13.75
C LEU A 126 -5.18 -7.00 15.12
N ILE A 127 -6.36 -7.61 15.15
CA ILE A 127 -6.90 -8.23 16.37
C ILE A 127 -5.91 -9.31 16.83
N GLY A 128 -5.46 -9.22 18.09
CA GLY A 128 -4.46 -10.12 18.65
C GLY A 128 -3.00 -9.69 18.43
N GLY A 129 -2.76 -8.56 17.76
CA GLY A 129 -1.45 -7.93 17.71
C GLY A 129 -1.00 -7.45 19.09
N GLN A 130 0.27 -7.69 19.44
CA GLN A 130 0.85 -7.12 20.65
C GLN A 130 1.22 -5.65 20.40
N VAL A 131 0.48 -4.75 21.02
CA VAL A 131 0.72 -3.31 20.96
C VAL A 131 1.90 -2.94 21.86
N SER A 132 2.93 -2.31 21.29
CA SER A 132 3.99 -1.71 22.11
C SER A 132 3.48 -0.40 22.71
N ALA A 133 3.32 -0.38 24.04
CA ALA A 133 2.84 0.77 24.81
C ALA A 133 3.68 2.06 24.62
N ALA A 134 4.91 1.94 24.11
CA ALA A 134 5.83 3.07 23.92
C ALA A 134 5.76 3.73 22.53
N SER A 135 5.09 3.12 21.54
CA SER A 135 5.17 3.57 20.14
C SER A 135 3.81 3.75 19.45
N GLU A 136 2.74 3.13 19.94
CA GLU A 136 1.40 3.23 19.34
C GLU A 136 0.53 4.18 20.16
N ARG A 137 0.27 5.38 19.63
CA ARG A 137 -0.70 6.30 20.22
C ARG A 137 -2.03 6.16 19.50
N SER A 138 -3.06 5.76 20.22
CA SER A 138 -4.45 5.92 19.79
C SER A 138 -4.78 7.41 19.79
N ILE A 139 -4.81 8.05 18.62
CA ILE A 139 -5.22 9.45 18.54
C ILE A 139 -6.73 9.49 18.30
N VAL A 140 -7.50 9.69 19.37
CA VAL A 140 -8.85 10.26 19.29
C VAL A 140 -8.66 11.77 19.17
N ILE A 141 -8.81 12.35 17.97
CA ILE A 141 -8.99 13.79 17.82
C ILE A 141 -10.49 14.06 17.69
N GLY A 142 -11.08 14.66 18.74
CA GLY A 142 -12.41 15.23 18.74
C GLY A 142 -13.28 14.75 19.90
N GLY A 143 -13.40 15.54 20.96
CA GLY A 143 -14.36 15.27 22.04
C GLY A 143 -14.17 16.05 23.34
N SER A 144 -14.29 17.38 23.28
CA SER A 144 -14.99 18.19 24.29
C SER A 144 -15.54 19.44 23.62
#